data_AF-A0A2N5K592-F1
#
_entry.id   AF-A0A2N5K592-F1
#
_cell.length_a   1.000
_cell.length_b   1.000
_cell.length_c   1.000
_cell.angle_alpha   90.00
_cell.angle_beta   90.00
_cell.angle_gamma   90.00
#
_symmetry.space_group_name_H-M   'P 1'
#
loop_
_entity.id
_entity.type
_entity.pdbx_description
1 polymer ?
#
loop_
_entity_poly.entity_id
_entity_poly.type
_entity_poly.pdbx_seq_one_letter_code
_entity_poly.pdbx_strand_id
1 'polypeptide(L)'
;MSQDELPIGEMKYSFKAYVQARGFAGDLIITSTTVTDLVKSIQLLERVGIEPMGSANRTSSSIPICPVHQRPMKPSKRPGSFYCSVQVNDGYCPEEARE
;
A
#
# COMPACT_ATOMS: atom_id res chain seq x y z
N MET A 1 4.32 -49.33 7.45
CA MET A 1 5.16 -48.17 7.75
C MET A 1 5.36 -47.43 6.44
N SER A 2 4.64 -46.33 6.26
CA SER A 2 4.89 -45.40 5.15
C SER A 2 4.78 -44.02 5.77
N GLN A 3 5.95 -43.39 5.96
CA GLN A 3 6.05 -42.00 6.36
C GLN A 3 5.64 -41.17 5.14
N ASP A 4 4.44 -40.58 5.19
CA ASP A 4 4.10 -39.42 4.36
C ASP A 4 4.99 -38.27 4.84
N GLU A 5 6.18 -38.16 4.24
CA GLU A 5 7.03 -36.97 4.34
C GLU A 5 6.27 -35.80 3.70
N LEU A 6 5.58 -35.05 4.55
CA LEU A 6 5.15 -33.70 4.23
C LEU A 6 6.38 -32.93 3.74
N PRO A 7 6.32 -32.20 2.61
CA PRO A 7 7.42 -31.33 2.23
C PRO A 7 7.60 -30.36 3.39
N ILE A 8 8.78 -30.41 4.02
CA ILE A 8 9.26 -29.35 4.91
C ILE A 8 9.40 -28.14 4.00
N GLY A 9 8.29 -27.43 3.80
CA GLY A 9 8.23 -26.26 2.96
C GLY A 9 9.30 -25.32 3.48
N GLU A 10 10.31 -25.05 2.66
CA GLU A 10 11.33 -24.06 2.97
C GLU A 10 10.62 -22.86 3.58
N MET A 11 10.89 -22.56 4.85
CA MET A 11 10.26 -21.41 5.49
C MET A 11 10.73 -20.15 4.75
N LYS A 12 9.90 -19.68 3.81
CA LYS A 12 10.16 -18.49 3.02
C LYS A 12 9.69 -17.30 3.83
N TYR A 13 10.61 -16.63 4.48
CA TYR A 13 10.36 -15.34 5.11
C TYR A 13 10.10 -14.31 4.02
N SER A 14 9.04 -13.52 4.20
CA SER A 14 8.70 -12.45 3.28
C SER A 14 8.58 -11.13 4.03
N PHE A 15 9.14 -10.09 3.44
CA PHE A 15 9.01 -8.71 3.87
C PHE A 15 8.31 -7.94 2.77
N LYS A 16 7.16 -7.36 3.09
CA LYS A 16 6.43 -6.48 2.18
C LYS A 16 6.43 -5.07 2.76
N ALA A 17 6.96 -4.11 2.01
CA ALA A 17 6.94 -2.71 2.35
C ALA A 17 6.56 -1.87 1.14
N TYR A 18 5.84 -0.77 1.39
CA TYR A 18 5.66 0.26 0.39
C TYR A 18 6.86 1.18 0.43
N VAL A 19 7.51 1.39 -0.71
CA VAL A 19 8.74 2.18 -0.80
C VAL A 19 8.57 3.28 -1.83
N GLN A 20 9.20 4.43 -1.58
CA GLN A 20 9.31 5.52 -2.53
C GLN A 20 10.79 5.85 -2.74
N ALA A 21 11.28 5.70 -3.97
CA ALA A 21 12.66 6.03 -4.31
C ALA A 21 12.79 6.40 -5.80
N ARG A 22 13.55 7.47 -6.09
CA ARG A 22 13.91 7.90 -7.46
C ARG A 22 12.71 8.01 -8.43
N GLY A 23 11.56 8.45 -7.94
CA GLY A 23 10.33 8.59 -8.75
C GLY A 23 9.49 7.30 -8.88
N PHE A 24 9.92 6.19 -8.29
CA PHE A 24 9.11 4.98 -8.14
C PHE A 24 8.42 4.99 -6.78
N ALA A 25 7.13 4.66 -6.74
CA ALA A 25 6.37 4.46 -5.52
C ALA A 25 5.52 3.20 -5.67
N GLY A 26 5.75 2.19 -4.82
CA GLY A 26 5.12 0.88 -5.00
C GLY A 26 5.41 -0.13 -3.91
N ASP A 27 4.71 -1.26 -3.99
CA ASP A 27 4.94 -2.41 -3.13
C ASP A 27 6.26 -3.11 -3.52
N LEU A 28 7.18 -3.20 -2.56
CA LEU A 28 8.38 -3.99 -2.62
C LEU A 28 8.19 -5.25 -1.77
N ILE A 29 8.37 -6.42 -2.38
CA ILE A 29 8.30 -7.72 -1.71
C ILE A 29 9.67 -8.38 -1.81
N ILE A 30 10.29 -8.63 -0.66
CA ILE A 30 11.56 -9.36 -0.54
C ILE A 30 11.25 -10.71 0.08
N THR A 31 11.68 -11.79 -0.56
CA THR A 31 11.56 -13.15 -0.04
C THR A 31 12.94 -13.73 0.23
N SER A 32 13.07 -14.50 1.30
CA SER A 32 14.31 -15.16 1.70
C SER A 32 14.03 -16.49 2.39
N THR A 33 14.95 -17.43 2.29
CA THR A 33 14.91 -18.72 3.00
C THR A 33 15.46 -18.62 4.43
N THR A 34 16.24 -17.56 4.73
CA THR A 34 16.76 -17.29 6.08
C THR A 34 16.39 -15.89 6.55
N VAL A 35 16.15 -15.75 7.86
CA VAL A 35 15.90 -14.44 8.49
C VAL A 35 17.11 -13.53 8.35
N THR A 36 18.32 -14.08 8.48
CA THR A 36 19.56 -13.32 8.39
C THR A 36 19.71 -12.62 7.03
N ASP A 37 19.40 -13.31 5.94
CA ASP A 37 19.51 -12.74 4.60
C ASP A 37 18.36 -11.76 4.29
N LEU A 38 17.17 -11.98 4.88
CA LEU A 38 16.09 -11.00 4.83
C LEU A 38 16.51 -9.69 5.50
N VAL A 39 17.08 -9.76 6.70
CA VAL A 39 17.55 -8.58 7.46
C VAL A 39 18.65 -7.85 6.71
N LYS A 40 19.63 -8.56 6.13
CA LYS A 40 20.67 -7.93 5.29
C LYS A 40 20.06 -7.19 4.10
N SER A 41 19.04 -7.78 3.47
CA SER A 41 18.37 -7.16 2.32
C SER A 41 17.64 -5.87 2.73
N ILE A 42 16.95 -5.87 3.87
CA ILE A 42 16.28 -4.69 4.42
C ILE A 42 17.30 -3.59 4.76
N GLN A 43 18.41 -3.93 5.43
CA GLN A 43 19.48 -2.97 5.74
C GLN A 43 20.11 -2.36 4.49
N LEU A 44 20.14 -3.10 3.38
CA LEU A 44 20.67 -2.61 2.12
C LEU A 44 19.75 -1.55 1.53
N LEU A 45 18.42 -1.71 1.65
CA LEU A 45 17.42 -0.70 1.26
C LEU A 45 17.65 0.63 2.00
N GLU A 46 17.85 0.57 3.32
CA GLU A 46 18.12 1.76 4.13
C GLU A 46 19.39 2.49 3.66
N ARG A 47 20.47 1.74 3.37
CA ARG A 47 21.75 2.32 2.89
C ARG A 47 21.63 3.00 1.53
N VAL A 48 20.73 2.53 0.66
CA VAL A 48 20.51 3.15 -0.66
C VAL A 48 19.45 4.26 -0.62
N GLY A 49 18.98 4.64 0.58
CA GLY A 49 17.97 5.68 0.79
C GLY A 49 16.56 5.24 0.37
N ILE A 50 16.30 3.93 0.32
CA ILE A 50 14.96 3.38 0.14
C ILE A 50 14.38 3.15 1.54
N GLU A 51 13.62 4.13 2.02
CA GLU A 51 12.98 4.02 3.33
C GLU A 51 11.60 3.36 3.18
N PRO A 52 11.27 2.37 4.02
CA PRO A 52 9.91 1.87 4.11
C PRO A 52 9.02 3.01 4.61
N MET A 53 8.00 3.34 3.82
CA MET A 53 7.02 4.32 4.26
C MET A 53 6.26 3.72 5.45
N GLY A 54 6.51 4.25 6.66
CA GLY A 54 5.84 3.82 7.87
C GLY A 54 4.32 3.82 7.67
N SER A 55 3.59 2.95 8.37
CA SER A 55 2.13 2.89 8.25
C SER A 55 1.40 4.18 8.65
N ALA A 56 2.11 5.17 9.20
CA ALA A 56 1.59 6.53 9.41
C ALA A 56 1.67 7.42 8.14
N ASN A 57 2.53 7.06 7.19
CA ASN A 57 2.56 7.62 5.84
C ASN A 57 1.75 6.77 4.84
N ARG A 58 1.21 5.62 5.29
CA ARG A 58 -0.14 5.26 4.87
C ARG A 58 -1.06 6.26 5.55
N THR A 59 -1.30 7.39 4.90
CA THR A 59 -2.63 7.97 4.98
C THR A 59 -3.62 6.83 4.75
N SER A 60 -4.25 6.34 5.83
CA SER A 60 -5.48 5.55 5.69
C SER A 60 -6.57 6.39 5.03
N SER A 61 -6.37 7.70 4.84
CA SER A 61 -7.06 8.44 3.81
C SER A 61 -6.47 8.11 2.44
N SER A 62 -6.72 6.91 1.92
CA SER A 62 -6.80 6.76 0.46
C SER A 62 -7.95 7.67 0.04
N ILE A 63 -7.64 8.93 -0.25
CA ILE A 63 -8.62 9.90 -0.70
C ILE A 63 -9.33 9.24 -1.88
N PRO A 64 -10.61 8.87 -1.74
CA PRO A 64 -11.27 8.04 -2.72
C PRO A 64 -11.30 8.79 -4.04
N ILE A 65 -11.07 8.05 -5.13
CA ILE A 65 -11.11 8.60 -6.47
C ILE A 65 -12.56 8.51 -6.96
N CYS A 66 -13.11 9.61 -7.46
CA CYS A 66 -14.43 9.58 -8.09
C CYS A 66 -14.38 8.67 -9.33
N PRO A 67 -15.23 7.63 -9.45
CA PRO A 67 -15.18 6.69 -10.56
C PRO A 67 -15.51 7.33 -11.91
N VAL A 68 -16.32 8.40 -11.89
CA VAL A 68 -16.76 9.13 -13.09
C VAL A 68 -15.68 10.07 -13.61
N HIS A 69 -15.04 10.83 -12.72
CA HIS A 69 -14.15 11.92 -13.10
C HIS A 69 -12.66 11.60 -12.90
N GLN A 70 -12.34 10.42 -12.35
CA GLN A 70 -10.97 9.96 -12.07
C GLN A 70 -10.14 11.02 -11.33
N ARG A 71 -10.78 11.71 -10.37
CA ARG A 71 -10.17 12.76 -9.55
C ARG A 71 -10.31 12.44 -8.06
N PRO A 72 -9.33 12.85 -7.24
CA PRO A 72 -9.44 12.76 -5.79
C PRO A 72 -10.68 13.49 -5.27
N MET A 73 -11.47 12.80 -4.46
CA MET A 73 -12.62 13.39 -3.76
C MET A 73 -12.16 14.29 -2.62
N LYS A 74 -13.01 15.22 -2.20
CA LYS A 74 -12.74 16.09 -1.04
C LYS A 74 -13.44 15.55 0.19
N PRO A 75 -12.86 15.68 1.40
CA PRO A 75 -13.56 15.34 2.63
C PRO A 75 -14.80 16.23 2.80
N SER A 76 -15.91 15.61 3.17
CA SER A 76 -17.15 16.31 3.49
C SER A 76 -17.14 16.74 4.96
N LYS A 77 -18.16 17.51 5.37
CA LYS A 77 -18.34 17.95 6.76
C LYS A 77 -18.55 16.77 7.73
N ARG A 78 -18.98 15.61 7.22
CA ARG A 78 -19.11 14.39 8.03
C ARG A 78 -17.77 13.65 8.05
N PRO A 79 -17.18 13.38 9.23
CA PRO A 79 -15.95 12.60 9.34
C PRO A 79 -16.08 11.26 8.61
N GLY A 80 -15.04 10.87 7.88
CA GLY A 80 -15.01 9.61 7.12
C GLY A 80 -15.84 9.60 5.83
N SER A 81 -16.35 10.75 5.36
CA SER A 81 -17.05 10.84 4.08
C SER A 81 -16.37 11.80 3.12
N PHE A 82 -16.44 11.49 1.83
CA PHE A 82 -15.79 12.21 0.75
C PHE A 82 -16.79 12.45 -0.38
N TYR A 83 -16.65 13.58 -1.09
CA TYR A 83 -17.52 13.96 -2.20
C TYR A 83 -16.70 14.41 -3.40
N CYS A 84 -17.21 14.20 -4.61
CA CYS A 84 -16.55 14.70 -5.81
C CYS A 84 -16.81 16.20 -6.00
N SER A 85 -15.76 17.02 -6.03
CA SER A 85 -15.89 18.47 -6.18
C SER A 85 -16.01 18.95 -7.64
N VAL A 86 -16.18 18.04 -8.61
CA VAL A 86 -16.38 18.40 -10.01
C VAL A 86 -17.81 18.88 -10.20
N GLN A 87 -17.99 20.04 -10.83
CA GLN A 87 -19.30 20.55 -11.19
C GLN A 87 -19.77 19.92 -12.50
N VAL A 88 -21.00 19.44 -12.51
CA VAL A 88 -21.69 18.88 -13.68
C VAL A 88 -23.06 19.54 -13.78
N ASN A 89 -23.30 20.23 -14.90
CA ASN A 89 -24.52 20.99 -15.18
C ASN A 89 -24.88 21.93 -14.00
N ASP A 90 -25.98 21.65 -13.30
CA ASP A 90 -26.56 22.49 -12.25
C ASP A 90 -26.10 22.14 -10.83
N GLY A 91 -25.07 21.30 -10.66
CA GLY A 91 -24.62 20.87 -9.34
C GLY A 91 -23.24 20.23 -9.30
N TYR A 92 -22.90 19.66 -8.14
CA TYR A 92 -21.71 18.83 -7.99
C TYR A 92 -21.99 17.40 -8.44
N CYS A 93 -20.94 16.69 -8.83
CA CYS A 93 -20.99 15.27 -9.11
C CYS A 93 -21.56 14.51 -7.89
N PRO A 94 -22.57 13.63 -8.09
CA PRO A 94 -23.27 12.96 -7.01
C PRO A 94 -22.47 11.84 -6.35
N GLU A 95 -21.27 11.55 -6.87
CA GLU A 95 -20.42 10.50 -6.32
C GLU A 95 -19.89 10.91 -4.94
N GLU A 96 -20.06 9.98 -3.98
CA GLU A 96 -19.54 10.07 -2.62
C GLU A 96 -18.88 8.75 -2.23
N ALA A 97 -17.94 8.81 -1.29
CA ALA A 97 -17.28 7.64 -0.73
C ALA A 97 -17.20 7.74 0.78
N ARG A 98 -17.13 6.59 1.47
CA ARG A 98 -17.08 6.50 2.93
C ARG A 98 -16.04 5.47 3.36
N GLU A 99 -15.35 5.78 4.45
CA GLU A 99 -14.41 4.90 5.17
C GLU A 99 -15.11 4.16 6.32
#